data_AF-A0A957SP73-F1
#
_entry.id   AF-A0A957SP73-F1
#
_cell.length_a   1.000
_cell.length_b   1.000
_cell.length_c   1.000
_cell.angle_alpha   90.00
_cell.angle_beta   90.00
_cell.angle_gamma   90.00
#
_symmetry.space_group_name_H-M   'P 1'
#
loop_
_entity.id
_entity.type
_entity.pdbx_description
1 polymer ?
#
loop_
_entity_poly.entity_id
_entity_poly.type
_entity_poly.pdbx_seq_one_letter_code
_entity_poly.pdbx_strand_id
1 'polypeptide(L)'
;MAENDIRFFQADFESNSAFIAKYKKQISIPYDDFLEDFIIESALYSIEIESQKCGFFGINNKRLTILYIDDIYFSKGVRIFEKIKETYALKDAFIPTTDIAALSIILEDYKEIKIQALHFSDTARSVRPAEFGKDYFRLAKMADLDEIRGFAEDFLDNYEDVIGKKEL
;
A
#
# COMPACT_ATOMS: atom_id res chain seq x y z
N MET A 1 18.16 16.51 27.28
CA MET A 1 16.86 16.87 26.66
C MET A 1 15.97 15.65 26.82
N ALA A 2 14.81 15.79 27.46
CA ALA A 2 13.95 14.67 27.79
C ALA A 2 13.64 13.85 26.53
N GLU A 3 13.80 12.54 26.64
CA GLU A 3 13.38 11.57 25.65
C GLU A 3 11.87 11.75 25.49
N ASN A 4 11.42 12.37 24.39
CA ASN A 4 10.00 12.43 24.09
C ASN A 4 9.50 10.98 23.99
N ASP A 5 8.62 10.61 24.91
CA ASP A 5 8.10 9.26 25.05
C ASP A 5 7.18 8.94 23.86
N ILE A 6 7.75 8.35 22.82
CA ILE A 6 7.03 7.85 21.65
C ILE A 6 6.47 6.48 22.03
N ARG A 7 5.15 6.36 21.99
CA ARG A 7 4.44 5.13 22.32
C ARG A 7 3.62 4.64 21.14
N PHE A 8 3.45 3.33 21.07
CA PHE A 8 2.63 2.66 20.08
C PHE A 8 1.61 1.78 20.76
N PHE A 9 0.37 1.83 20.28
CA PHE A 9 -0.72 1.02 20.81
C PHE A 9 -1.44 0.35 19.67
N GLN A 10 -1.75 -0.92 19.84
CA GLN A 10 -2.53 -1.64 18.84
C GLN A 10 -3.90 -0.96 18.67
N ALA A 11 -4.30 -0.82 17.42
CA ALA A 11 -5.47 -0.08 17.00
C ALA A 11 -6.07 -0.75 15.76
N ASP A 12 -7.11 -0.13 15.23
CA ASP A 12 -7.81 -0.55 14.03
C ASP A 12 -8.06 0.65 13.11
N PHE A 13 -8.76 0.42 11.99
CA PHE A 13 -9.09 1.49 11.05
C PHE A 13 -10.11 2.48 11.64
N GLU A 14 -11.02 2.03 12.49
CA GLU A 14 -12.06 2.89 13.07
C GLU A 14 -11.46 3.90 14.06
N SER A 15 -10.61 3.43 14.97
CA SER A 15 -9.90 4.23 15.96
C SER A 15 -8.86 5.19 15.37
N ASN A 16 -8.42 4.96 14.12
CA ASN A 16 -7.54 5.84 13.35
C ASN A 16 -8.26 6.58 12.21
N SER A 17 -9.59 6.50 12.13
CA SER A 17 -10.39 7.00 11.00
C SER A 17 -10.10 8.45 10.62
N ALA A 18 -9.90 9.33 11.61
CA ALA A 18 -9.55 10.72 11.39
C ALA A 18 -8.19 10.87 10.68
N PHE A 19 -7.19 10.07 11.05
CA PHE A 19 -5.89 10.09 10.38
C PHE A 19 -5.93 9.40 9.02
N ILE A 20 -6.69 8.32 8.88
CA ILE A 20 -6.89 7.67 7.57
C ILE A 20 -7.54 8.64 6.58
N ALA A 21 -8.51 9.44 7.04
CA ALA A 21 -9.12 10.47 6.21
C ALA A 21 -8.11 11.56 5.79
N LYS A 22 -7.14 11.90 6.63
CA LYS A 22 -6.04 12.82 6.26
C LYS A 22 -5.05 12.14 5.31
N TYR A 23 -4.64 10.91 5.60
CA TYR A 23 -3.78 10.09 4.76
C TYR A 23 -4.29 9.98 3.33
N LYS A 24 -5.57 9.63 3.15
CA LYS A 24 -6.22 9.53 1.83
C LYS A 24 -6.16 10.83 1.02
N LYS A 25 -6.12 11.99 1.68
CA LYS A 25 -5.99 13.29 1.01
C LYS A 25 -4.54 13.63 0.61
N GLN A 26 -3.56 12.99 1.26
CA GLN A 26 -2.15 13.19 0.99
C GLN A 26 -1.66 12.38 -0.20
N ILE A 27 -2.27 11.21 -0.45
CA ILE A 27 -1.91 10.34 -1.57
C ILE A 27 -2.26 11.02 -2.90
N SER A 28 -1.23 11.15 -3.75
CA SER A 28 -1.31 11.89 -5.00
C SER A 28 -2.04 11.16 -6.13
N ILE A 29 -1.91 9.83 -6.16
CA ILE A 29 -2.51 8.94 -7.16
C ILE A 29 -2.91 7.64 -6.44
N PRO A 30 -4.07 7.04 -6.77
CA PRO A 30 -4.43 5.73 -6.24
C PRO A 30 -3.31 4.70 -6.46
N TYR A 31 -3.11 3.81 -5.49
CA TYR A 31 -2.31 2.60 -5.65
C TYR A 31 -3.22 1.41 -5.95
N ASP A 32 -2.63 0.25 -6.22
CA ASP A 32 -3.35 -0.96 -6.63
C ASP A 32 -4.05 -1.67 -5.46
N ASP A 33 -4.96 -2.57 -5.81
CA ASP A 33 -5.67 -3.45 -4.87
C ASP A 33 -4.72 -4.39 -4.13
N PHE A 34 -3.64 -4.84 -4.79
CA PHE A 34 -2.61 -5.64 -4.15
C PHE A 34 -2.04 -4.95 -2.90
N LEU A 35 -1.61 -3.68 -2.97
CA LEU A 35 -1.15 -2.98 -1.78
C LEU A 35 -2.27 -2.77 -0.76
N GLU A 36 -3.50 -2.49 -1.20
CA GLU A 36 -4.66 -2.33 -0.32
C GLU A 36 -4.92 -3.58 0.53
N ASP A 37 -4.89 -4.76 -0.09
CA ASP A 37 -5.06 -6.04 0.61
C ASP A 37 -3.99 -6.23 1.68
N PHE A 38 -2.72 -5.95 1.36
CA PHE A 38 -1.63 -6.01 2.34
C PHE A 38 -1.83 -5.04 3.52
N ILE A 39 -2.36 -3.84 3.27
CA ILE A 39 -2.69 -2.86 4.31
C ILE A 39 -3.86 -3.35 5.17
N ILE A 40 -4.91 -3.91 4.56
CA ILE A 40 -6.09 -4.43 5.26
C ILE A 40 -5.72 -5.60 6.18
N GLU A 41 -4.82 -6.47 5.73
CA GLU A 41 -4.31 -7.61 6.51
C GLU A 41 -3.28 -7.22 7.60
N SER A 42 -2.84 -5.96 7.62
CA SER A 42 -1.82 -5.51 8.56
C SER A 42 -2.34 -5.35 9.99
N ALA A 43 -1.50 -5.66 10.97
CA ALA A 43 -1.71 -5.19 12.33
C ALA A 43 -1.51 -3.67 12.38
N LEU A 44 -2.54 -2.94 12.77
CA LEU A 44 -2.52 -1.48 12.88
C LEU A 44 -2.16 -0.99 14.28
N TYR A 45 -1.48 0.14 14.33
CA TYR A 45 -1.05 0.80 15.56
C TYR A 45 -1.24 2.30 15.48
N SER A 46 -1.73 2.92 16.54
CA SER A 46 -1.67 4.37 16.72
C SER A 46 -0.30 4.78 17.28
N ILE A 47 0.18 5.96 16.87
CA ILE A 47 1.40 6.58 17.37
C ILE A 47 0.99 7.70 18.32
N GLU A 48 1.58 7.74 19.52
CA GLU A 48 1.40 8.83 20.48
C GLU A 48 2.72 9.46 20.90
N ILE A 49 2.68 10.77 21.09
CA ILE A 49 3.75 11.55 21.73
C ILE A 49 3.09 12.39 22.82
N GLU A 50 3.60 12.31 24.05
CA GLU A 50 3.08 13.10 25.18
C GLU A 50 1.56 12.88 25.40
N SER A 51 1.09 11.64 25.19
CA SER A 51 -0.33 11.23 25.26
C SER A 51 -1.24 11.87 24.20
N GLN A 52 -0.67 12.43 23.14
CA GLN A 52 -1.41 12.92 21.99
C GLN A 52 -1.16 12.00 20.79
N LYS A 53 -2.24 11.48 20.20
CA LYS A 53 -2.12 10.73 18.95
C LYS A 53 -1.60 11.64 17.85
N CYS A 54 -0.57 11.18 17.15
CA CYS A 54 0.11 11.94 16.11
C CYS A 54 0.21 11.20 14.79
N GLY A 55 -0.36 10.00 14.68
CA GLY A 55 -0.29 9.21 13.47
C GLY A 55 -0.67 7.75 13.68
N PHE A 56 -0.43 6.94 12.65
CA PHE A 56 -0.63 5.50 12.70
C PHE A 56 0.31 4.80 11.71
N PHE A 57 0.47 3.49 11.89
CA PHE A 57 1.18 2.65 10.94
C PHE A 57 0.61 1.23 10.93
N GLY A 58 0.89 0.49 9.87
CA GLY A 58 0.51 -0.90 9.69
C GLY A 58 1.72 -1.79 9.47
N ILE A 59 1.70 -2.98 10.07
CA ILE A 59 2.73 -4.00 9.89
C ILE A 59 2.08 -5.32 9.48
N ASN A 60 2.59 -5.91 8.40
CA ASN A 60 2.29 -7.29 8.01
C ASN A 60 3.61 -8.07 7.95
N ASN A 61 3.76 -9.18 8.68
CA ASN A 61 4.96 -10.02 8.62
C ASN A 61 6.32 -9.29 8.77
N LYS A 62 6.40 -8.31 9.68
CA LYS A 62 7.58 -7.43 9.91
C LYS A 62 7.91 -6.49 8.75
N ARG A 63 6.98 -6.28 7.83
CA ARG A 63 7.01 -5.29 6.76
C ARG A 63 6.10 -4.13 7.13
N LEU A 64 6.61 -2.91 7.05
CA LEU A 64 5.78 -1.71 7.15
C LEU A 64 4.97 -1.56 5.85
N THR A 65 3.65 -1.47 5.95
CA THR A 65 2.74 -1.40 4.80
C THR A 65 2.10 -0.02 4.63
N ILE A 66 1.98 0.73 5.72
CA ILE A 66 1.45 2.09 5.74
C ILE A 66 2.07 2.86 6.91
N LEU A 67 2.38 4.13 6.70
CA LEU A 67 2.84 5.05 7.74
C LEU A 67 2.25 6.43 7.48
N TYR A 68 1.58 6.96 8.49
CA TYR A 68 1.10 8.34 8.48
C TYR A 68 1.49 9.03 9.77
N ILE A 69 2.04 10.24 9.65
CA ILE A 69 2.39 11.12 10.76
C ILE A 69 1.80 12.48 10.43
N ASP A 70 1.05 13.04 11.36
CA ASP A 70 0.44 14.36 11.22
C ASP A 70 1.52 15.43 11.03
N ASP A 71 1.27 16.39 10.13
CA ASP A 71 2.25 17.39 9.68
C ASP A 71 2.92 18.13 10.85
N ILE A 72 2.20 18.39 11.94
CA ILE A 72 2.73 19.09 13.11
C ILE A 72 3.81 18.29 13.85
N TYR A 73 3.86 16.98 13.64
CA TYR A 73 4.86 16.06 14.20
C TYR A 73 5.84 15.54 13.15
N PHE A 74 5.77 15.97 11.89
CA PHE A 74 6.60 15.44 10.81
C PHE A 74 8.11 15.60 11.07
N SER A 75 8.52 16.66 11.76
CA SER A 75 9.91 16.87 12.20
C SER A 75 10.44 15.77 13.14
N LYS A 76 9.55 14.99 13.76
CA LYS A 76 9.88 13.83 14.60
C LYS A 76 9.80 12.51 13.82
N GLY A 77 9.47 12.55 12.53
CA GLY A 77 9.14 11.38 11.70
C GLY A 77 10.25 10.34 11.61
N VAL A 78 11.50 10.76 11.35
CA VAL A 78 12.67 9.85 11.32
C VAL A 78 12.81 9.10 12.64
N ARG A 79 12.76 9.82 13.77
CA ARG A 79 12.88 9.22 15.10
C ARG A 79 11.72 8.27 15.42
N ILE A 80 10.50 8.61 14.99
CA ILE A 80 9.34 7.71 15.12
C ILE A 80 9.60 6.43 14.34
N PHE A 81 10.05 6.54 13.08
CA PHE A 81 10.32 5.38 12.24
C PHE A 81 11.46 4.49 12.77
N GLU A 82 12.57 5.07 13.25
CA GLU A 82 13.63 4.34 13.95
C GLU A 82 13.06 3.54 15.13
N LYS A 83 12.22 4.18 15.95
CA LYS A 83 11.59 3.51 17.09
C LYS A 83 10.64 2.39 16.67
N ILE A 84 9.90 2.55 15.57
CA ILE A 84 9.07 1.48 14.99
C ILE A 84 9.96 0.32 14.54
N LYS A 85 11.05 0.60 13.81
CA LYS A 85 12.00 -0.42 13.33
C LYS A 85 12.54 -1.27 14.48
N GLU A 86 12.99 -0.62 15.55
CA GLU A 86 13.50 -1.29 16.75
C GLU A 86 12.43 -2.11 17.46
N THR A 87 11.27 -1.51 17.71
CA THR A 87 10.21 -2.11 18.54
C THR A 87 9.60 -3.35 17.87
N TYR A 88 9.41 -3.32 16.55
CA TYR A 88 8.76 -4.40 15.81
C TYR A 88 9.73 -5.25 14.99
N ALA A 89 11.04 -4.99 15.10
CA ALA A 89 12.09 -5.65 14.33
C ALA A 89 11.77 -5.67 12.83
N LEU A 90 11.41 -4.50 12.28
CA LEU A 90 11.05 -4.35 10.87
C LEU A 90 12.18 -4.84 9.96
N LYS A 91 11.82 -5.61 8.93
CA LYS A 91 12.77 -6.13 7.93
C LYS A 91 12.83 -5.25 6.69
N ASP A 92 11.69 -4.74 6.26
CA ASP A 92 11.54 -3.90 5.09
C ASP A 92 10.28 -3.01 5.22
N ALA A 93 10.10 -2.14 4.24
CA ALA A 93 8.92 -1.30 4.07
C ALA A 93 8.45 -1.42 2.63
N PHE A 94 7.13 -1.52 2.46
CA PHE A 94 6.49 -1.64 1.16
C PHE A 94 5.53 -0.46 1.01
N ILE A 95 6.06 0.60 0.40
CA ILE A 95 5.45 1.93 0.36
C ILE A 95 5.41 2.40 -1.09
N PRO A 96 4.27 2.92 -1.58
CA PRO A 96 4.15 3.39 -2.93
C PRO A 96 4.85 4.74 -3.11
N THR A 97 5.33 5.02 -4.31
CA THR A 97 5.96 6.31 -4.64
C THR A 97 5.01 7.51 -4.56
N THR A 98 3.70 7.25 -4.50
CA THR A 98 2.65 8.25 -4.33
C THR A 98 2.52 8.74 -2.89
N ASP A 99 3.12 8.04 -1.91
CA ASP A 99 3.19 8.41 -0.50
C ASP A 99 4.52 9.08 -0.16
N ILE A 100 4.64 10.35 -0.57
CA ILE A 100 5.89 11.11 -0.48
C ILE A 100 6.32 11.33 0.97
N ALA A 101 5.39 11.52 1.91
CA ALA A 101 5.74 11.83 3.30
C ALA A 101 6.34 10.61 4.01
N ALA A 102 5.73 9.42 3.85
CA ALA A 102 6.30 8.19 4.38
C ALA A 102 7.65 7.88 3.74
N LEU A 103 7.76 8.02 2.41
CA LEU A 103 9.03 7.83 1.71
C LEU A 103 10.13 8.76 2.21
N SER A 104 9.82 10.04 2.39
CA SER A 104 10.82 11.03 2.85
C SER A 104 11.38 10.66 4.23
N ILE A 105 10.59 10.02 5.09
CA ILE A 105 11.06 9.53 6.39
C ILE A 105 11.91 8.27 6.23
N ILE A 106 11.46 7.31 5.42
CA ILE A 106 12.10 5.99 5.27
C ILE A 106 13.44 6.11 4.55
N LEU A 107 13.53 7.00 3.57
CA LEU A 107 14.73 7.23 2.77
C LEU A 107 15.88 7.89 3.55
N GLU A 108 15.65 8.37 4.77
CA GLU A 108 16.73 8.84 5.65
C GLU A 108 17.52 7.68 6.26
N ASP A 109 16.92 6.49 6.40
CA ASP A 109 17.54 5.31 7.03
C ASP A 109 17.14 3.99 6.34
N TYR A 110 17.52 3.89 5.06
CA TYR A 110 17.39 2.69 4.23
C TYR A 110 18.75 2.06 3.90
N LYS A 111 18.75 0.75 3.62
CA LYS A 111 19.94 0.01 3.17
C LYS A 111 19.93 -0.29 1.67
N GLU A 112 18.76 -0.64 1.15
CA GLU A 112 18.55 -1.04 -0.24
C GLU A 112 17.12 -0.66 -0.64
N ILE A 113 16.93 -0.32 -1.92
CA ILE A 113 15.61 -0.08 -2.53
C ILE A 113 15.43 -1.10 -3.66
N LYS A 114 14.29 -1.79 -3.67
CA LYS A 114 13.89 -2.69 -4.75
C LYS A 114 12.57 -2.22 -5.32
N ILE A 115 12.50 -2.12 -6.65
CA ILE A 115 11.25 -1.85 -7.35
C ILE A 115 10.48 -3.16 -7.42
N GLN A 116 9.27 -3.19 -6.85
CA GLN A 116 8.39 -4.36 -6.91
C GLN A 116 7.43 -4.27 -8.10
N ALA A 117 6.79 -3.13 -8.31
CA ALA A 117 5.89 -2.89 -9.43
C ALA A 117 5.98 -1.43 -9.93
N LEU A 118 5.48 -1.22 -11.14
CA LEU A 118 5.28 0.09 -11.74
C LEU A 118 3.79 0.28 -11.99
N HIS A 119 3.24 1.39 -11.49
CA HIS A 119 1.83 1.72 -11.69
C HIS A 119 1.68 2.68 -12.86
N PHE A 120 0.68 2.44 -13.69
CA PHE A 120 0.39 3.23 -14.88
C PHE A 120 -1.04 3.74 -14.82
N SER A 121 -1.23 4.98 -15.27
CA SER A 121 -2.56 5.57 -15.48
C SER A 121 -2.70 5.99 -16.93
N ASP A 122 -3.93 5.90 -17.46
CA ASP A 122 -4.23 6.39 -18.79
C ASP A 122 -4.09 7.92 -18.82
N THR A 123 -3.34 8.43 -19.80
CA THR A 123 -3.13 9.87 -19.99
C THR A 123 -4.19 10.52 -20.89
N ALA A 124 -5.14 9.73 -21.40
CA ALA A 124 -6.15 10.11 -22.39
C ALA A 124 -5.57 10.71 -23.70
N ARG A 125 -4.26 10.56 -23.92
CA ARG A 125 -3.60 11.02 -25.14
C ARG A 125 -3.95 10.08 -26.29
N SER A 126 -3.98 10.64 -27.49
CA SER A 126 -4.12 9.82 -28.70
C SER A 126 -2.94 8.86 -28.80
N VAL A 127 -3.24 7.57 -28.85
CA VAL A 127 -2.27 6.48 -29.04
C VAL A 127 -2.46 5.86 -30.43
N ARG A 128 -1.52 4.99 -30.83
CA ARG A 128 -1.69 4.23 -32.07
C ARG A 128 -3.03 3.46 -32.03
N PRO A 129 -3.77 3.40 -33.15
CA PRO A 129 -4.96 2.56 -33.21
C PRO A 129 -4.56 1.09 -32.98
N ALA A 130 -5.44 0.32 -32.33
CA ALA A 130 -5.24 -1.12 -32.15
C ALA A 130 -5.29 -1.83 -33.51
N GLU A 131 -4.42 -2.83 -33.69
CA GLU A 131 -4.42 -3.67 -34.90
C GLU A 131 -5.71 -4.50 -35.02
N PHE A 132 -6.23 -4.95 -33.88
CA PHE A 132 -7.48 -5.70 -33.76
C PHE A 132 -8.50 -4.88 -32.98
N GLY A 133 -9.71 -4.77 -33.54
CA GLY A 133 -10.83 -4.09 -32.90
C GLY A 133 -11.44 -4.90 -31.76
N LYS A 134 -12.39 -4.30 -31.05
CA LYS A 134 -13.12 -4.95 -29.94
C LYS A 134 -13.86 -6.23 -30.35
N ASP A 135 -14.17 -6.40 -31.64
CA ASP A 135 -14.84 -7.59 -32.17
C ASP A 135 -14.03 -8.88 -32.02
N TYR A 136 -12.71 -8.77 -31.78
CA TYR A 136 -11.83 -9.90 -31.49
C TYR A 136 -11.81 -10.28 -30.00
N PHE A 137 -12.49 -9.51 -29.15
CA PHE A 137 -12.54 -9.71 -27.72
C PHE A 137 -13.96 -10.06 -27.27
N ARG A 138 -14.06 -10.97 -26.31
CA ARG A 138 -15.28 -11.27 -25.58
C ARG A 138 -14.94 -11.60 -24.14
N LEU A 139 -15.88 -11.39 -23.24
CA LEU A 139 -15.74 -11.85 -21.86
C LEU A 139 -15.49 -13.37 -21.84
N ALA A 140 -14.57 -13.78 -20.98
CA ALA A 140 -14.34 -15.18 -20.69
C ALA A 140 -15.59 -15.81 -20.05
N LYS A 141 -15.78 -17.10 -20.35
CA LYS A 141 -16.84 -17.93 -19.77
C LYS A 141 -16.16 -19.14 -19.14
N MET A 142 -16.87 -19.84 -18.26
CA MET A 142 -16.36 -21.07 -17.65
C MET A 142 -15.95 -22.14 -18.67
N ALA A 143 -16.57 -22.14 -19.86
CA ALA A 143 -16.20 -23.03 -20.95
C ALA A 143 -14.79 -22.75 -21.53
N ASP A 144 -14.21 -21.58 -21.26
CA ASP A 144 -12.89 -21.16 -21.73
C ASP A 144 -11.79 -21.46 -20.69
N LEU A 145 -12.14 -21.91 -19.49
CA LEU A 145 -11.23 -22.02 -18.34
C LEU A 145 -10.01 -22.90 -18.65
N ASP A 146 -10.22 -24.07 -19.28
CA ASP A 146 -9.13 -25.00 -19.60
C ASP A 146 -8.18 -24.40 -20.64
N GLU A 147 -8.71 -23.67 -21.62
CA GLU A 147 -7.91 -22.98 -22.63
C GLU A 147 -7.12 -21.83 -21.99
N ILE A 148 -7.77 -21.02 -21.15
CA ILE A 148 -7.14 -19.92 -20.41
C ILE A 148 -6.00 -20.45 -19.54
N ARG A 149 -6.22 -21.52 -18.76
CA ARG A 149 -5.16 -22.17 -17.96
C ARG A 149 -4.02 -22.70 -18.80
N GLY A 150 -4.33 -23.27 -19.97
CA GLY A 150 -3.32 -23.76 -20.91
C GLY A 150 -2.40 -22.67 -21.44
N PHE A 151 -2.91 -21.43 -21.60
CA PHE A 151 -2.13 -20.30 -22.08
C PHE A 151 -1.51 -19.44 -20.98
N ALA A 152 -2.24 -19.21 -19.89
CA ALA A 152 -1.87 -18.30 -18.82
C ALA A 152 -1.13 -19.00 -17.66
N GLU A 153 -1.03 -20.34 -17.71
CA GLU A 153 -0.35 -21.17 -16.70
C GLU A 153 -0.77 -20.81 -15.26
N ASP A 154 0.16 -20.30 -14.46
CA ASP A 154 -0.03 -19.91 -13.06
C ASP A 154 -0.07 -18.38 -12.87
N PHE A 155 -0.38 -17.62 -13.93
CA PHE A 155 -0.44 -16.16 -13.86
C PHE A 155 -1.49 -15.64 -12.88
N LEU A 156 -2.62 -16.36 -12.71
CA LEU A 156 -3.62 -16.08 -11.68
C LEU A 156 -3.91 -17.34 -10.87
N ASP A 157 -4.13 -17.15 -9.56
CA ASP A 157 -4.45 -18.27 -8.66
C ASP A 157 -5.94 -18.65 -8.68
N ASN A 158 -6.83 -17.79 -9.21
CA ASN A 158 -8.29 -17.88 -9.02
C ASN A 158 -9.12 -17.60 -10.29
N TYR A 159 -8.77 -18.19 -11.43
CA TYR A 159 -9.46 -18.00 -12.71
C TYR A 159 -10.99 -18.19 -12.65
N GLU A 160 -11.48 -19.18 -11.91
CA GLU A 160 -12.92 -19.43 -11.75
C GLU A 160 -13.66 -18.25 -11.13
N ASP A 161 -13.08 -17.64 -10.09
CA ASP A 161 -13.70 -16.51 -9.39
C ASP A 161 -13.72 -15.26 -10.28
N VAL A 162 -12.62 -15.01 -11.01
CA VAL A 162 -12.49 -13.89 -11.95
C VAL A 162 -13.52 -14.00 -13.07
N ILE A 163 -13.61 -15.17 -13.71
CA ILE A 163 -14.61 -15.45 -14.75
C ILE A 163 -16.03 -15.34 -14.19
N GLY A 164 -16.27 -15.85 -12.97
CA GLY A 164 -17.57 -15.80 -12.30
C GLY A 164 -18.05 -14.38 -12.01
N LYS A 165 -17.14 -13.49 -11.61
CA LYS A 165 -17.44 -12.07 -11.35
C LYS A 165 -17.57 -11.23 -12.63
N LYS A 166 -17.20 -11.78 -13.79
CA LYS A 166 -17.05 -11.02 -15.06
C LYS A 166 -16.07 -9.85 -14.90
N GLU A 167 -15.07 -10.05 -14.04
CA GLU A 167 -13.94 -9.15 -13.93
C GLU A 167 -12.94 -9.60 -15.00
N LEU A 168 -12.51 -8.65 -15.83
CA LEU A 168 -11.83 -8.80 -17.14
C LEU A 168 -12.72 -9.30 -18.30
#